data_AF-A0A2J8VMS3-F1
#
_entry.id   AF-A0A2J8VMS3-F1
#
_cell.length_a   1.000
_cell.length_b   1.000
_cell.length_c   1.000
_cell.angle_alpha   90.00
_cell.angle_beta   90.00
_cell.angle_gamma   90.00
#
_symmetry.space_group_name_H-M   'P 1'
#
loop_
_entity.id
_entity.type
_entity.pdbx_description
1 polymer ?
#
loop_
_entity_poly.entity_id
_entity_poly.type
_entity_poly.pdbx_seq_one_letter_code
_entity_poly.pdbx_strand_id
1 'polypeptide(L)'
;KRQHIQGGRAAWVASLTGRGSPLSTLPLRQPHAPSSLSLCCAVQLLSSLTECLTVDPLSASVWRQLYPKHLSQSSLLLEHLLGSWEQIPKKVQKSLQETIQSLKLTNQELLRKGSGHNQDVVTCDMACKGLLQQVQGPRLPWTRLLLLLLVFTVAFLCHDLRSHSSFQASLTGRLLRSSGFLPASQQACAKLYSYSLQGYSWLEETLPLWGSHLLTVVRPSWQLAWAHTNATVSFLSAHCASYLAWFGDSLTSLSQRLQIQLPDFVNQLFRYLRELPLLFYQNVLLPLWHLLLEALARAQEHCHEA
;
A
#
# COMPACT_ATOMS: atom_id res chain seq x y z
N LYS A 1 -16.35 -33.73 -11.25
CA LYS A 1 -16.16 -32.56 -10.36
C LYS A 1 -16.71 -32.78 -8.93
N ARG A 2 -17.99 -33.16 -8.73
CA ARG A 2 -18.53 -33.48 -7.37
C ARG A 2 -17.83 -34.66 -6.66
N GLN A 3 -17.44 -35.71 -7.38
CA GLN A 3 -16.73 -36.85 -6.78
C GLN A 3 -15.30 -36.49 -6.31
N HIS A 4 -14.60 -35.62 -7.03
CA HIS A 4 -13.26 -35.14 -6.64
C HIS A 4 -13.32 -34.29 -5.36
N ILE A 5 -14.42 -33.54 -5.16
CA ILE A 5 -14.67 -32.72 -3.98
C ILE A 5 -15.00 -33.58 -2.75
N GLN A 6 -15.76 -34.67 -2.92
CA GLN A 6 -16.02 -35.62 -1.83
C GLN A 6 -14.75 -36.40 -1.42
N GLY A 7 -13.93 -36.79 -2.40
CA GLY A 7 -12.62 -37.43 -2.13
C GLY A 7 -11.68 -36.50 -1.36
N GLY A 8 -11.62 -35.22 -1.72
CA GLY A 8 -10.84 -34.21 -1.01
C GLY A 8 -11.30 -34.00 0.44
N ARG A 9 -12.62 -33.94 0.68
CA ARG A 9 -13.18 -33.85 2.05
C ARG A 9 -12.84 -35.07 2.91
N ALA A 10 -12.92 -36.29 2.35
CA ALA A 10 -12.60 -37.52 3.08
C ALA A 10 -11.10 -37.60 3.41
N ALA A 11 -10.23 -37.24 2.48
CA ALA A 11 -8.78 -37.18 2.71
C ALA A 11 -8.40 -36.12 3.75
N TRP A 12 -9.09 -34.98 3.77
CA TRP A 12 -8.89 -33.91 4.75
C TRP A 12 -9.26 -34.35 6.18
N VAL A 13 -10.38 -35.06 6.34
CA VAL A 13 -10.79 -35.61 7.66
C VAL A 13 -9.85 -36.74 8.10
N ALA A 14 -9.38 -37.59 7.19
CA ALA A 14 -8.46 -38.69 7.50
C ALA A 14 -7.08 -38.20 7.97
N SER A 15 -6.51 -37.18 7.30
CA SER A 15 -5.23 -36.59 7.70
C SER A 15 -5.28 -35.87 9.05
N LEU A 16 -6.44 -35.34 9.45
CA LEU A 16 -6.61 -34.60 10.71
C LEU A 16 -6.97 -35.49 11.91
N THR A 17 -7.54 -36.68 11.68
CA THR A 17 -8.03 -37.55 12.77
C THR A 17 -7.06 -38.66 13.19
N GLY A 18 -5.92 -38.82 12.51
CA GLY A 18 -4.86 -39.74 12.93
C GLY A 18 -5.31 -41.20 13.15
N ARG A 19 -6.40 -41.63 12.51
CA ARG A 19 -6.97 -42.97 12.68
C ARG A 19 -6.50 -43.83 11.51
N GLY A 20 -5.45 -44.62 11.78
CA GLY A 20 -4.79 -45.47 10.78
C GLY A 20 -5.69 -46.55 10.18
N SER A 21 -5.44 -46.85 8.92
CA SER A 21 -5.72 -48.16 8.33
C SER A 21 -4.50 -49.07 8.54
N PRO A 22 -4.70 -50.40 8.69
CA PRO A 22 -3.69 -51.29 9.23
C PRO A 22 -2.72 -51.73 8.14
N LEU A 23 -1.47 -51.31 8.25
CA LEU A 23 -0.35 -52.10 7.74
C LEU A 23 0.65 -52.26 8.88
N SER A 24 0.39 -53.28 9.69
CA SER A 24 1.36 -53.86 10.61
C SER A 24 2.48 -54.49 9.78
N THR A 25 3.73 -54.11 10.02
CA THR A 25 4.83 -55.00 10.47
C THR A 25 6.25 -54.57 10.01
N LEU A 26 7.11 -54.37 11.02
CA LEU A 26 8.58 -54.59 11.09
C LEU A 26 9.54 -53.56 10.40
N PRO A 27 10.83 -53.46 10.84
CA PRO A 27 11.29 -52.97 12.14
C PRO A 27 12.52 -52.01 12.08
N LEU A 28 12.88 -51.44 13.25
CA LEU A 28 14.20 -50.89 13.66
C LEU A 28 15.05 -50.05 12.68
N ARG A 29 15.33 -48.78 13.05
CA ARG A 29 16.65 -48.22 13.46
C ARG A 29 16.63 -46.67 13.42
N GLN A 30 17.01 -46.03 14.54
CA GLN A 30 17.34 -44.59 14.65
C GLN A 30 18.57 -44.22 13.80
N PRO A 31 19.01 -42.94 13.73
CA PRO A 31 18.32 -41.66 13.57
C PRO A 31 18.91 -40.87 12.36
N HIS A 32 18.47 -39.63 12.11
CA HIS A 32 18.96 -38.64 11.11
C HIS A 32 18.24 -38.60 9.75
N ALA A 33 17.26 -37.68 9.65
CA ALA A 33 17.13 -36.63 8.62
C ALA A 33 15.65 -36.19 8.49
N PRO A 34 15.23 -35.02 9.02
CA PRO A 34 13.94 -34.43 8.67
C PRO A 34 14.19 -33.22 7.76
N SER A 35 13.73 -33.19 6.50
CA SER A 35 13.55 -31.86 5.85
C SER A 35 12.85 -31.74 4.51
N SER A 36 12.87 -32.70 3.57
CA SER A 36 12.39 -32.38 2.20
C SER A 36 10.99 -32.92 1.87
N LEU A 37 10.69 -34.18 2.17
CA LEU A 37 9.42 -34.80 1.80
C LEU A 37 8.21 -34.27 2.58
N SER A 38 8.37 -34.03 3.89
CA SER A 38 7.23 -33.59 4.72
C SER A 38 6.84 -32.14 4.43
N LEU A 39 7.79 -31.31 3.99
CA LEU A 39 7.56 -29.91 3.64
C LEU A 39 6.77 -29.81 2.33
N CYS A 40 7.11 -30.62 1.32
CA CYS A 40 6.39 -30.67 0.05
C CYS A 40 4.94 -31.13 0.23
N CYS A 41 4.72 -32.16 1.05
CA CYS A 41 3.37 -32.60 1.43
C CYS A 41 2.60 -31.52 2.18
N ALA A 42 3.24 -30.78 3.10
CA ALA A 42 2.60 -29.68 3.83
C ALA A 42 2.17 -28.55 2.89
N VAL A 43 3.00 -28.16 1.93
CA VAL A 43 2.69 -27.12 0.92
C VAL A 43 1.57 -27.56 -0.01
N GLN A 44 1.61 -28.79 -0.52
CA GLN A 44 0.54 -29.34 -1.37
C GLN A 44 -0.79 -29.46 -0.60
N LEU A 45 -0.73 -29.87 0.67
CA LEU A 45 -1.90 -29.91 1.54
C LEU A 45 -2.47 -28.49 1.75
N LEU A 46 -1.61 -27.49 1.99
CA LEU A 46 -1.99 -26.08 2.15
C LEU A 46 -2.64 -25.50 0.90
N SER A 47 -2.09 -25.80 -0.28
CA SER A 47 -2.65 -25.41 -1.56
C SER A 47 -4.03 -26.03 -1.78
N SER A 48 -4.18 -27.32 -1.48
CA SER A 48 -5.46 -28.03 -1.60
C SER A 48 -6.51 -27.54 -0.59
N LEU A 49 -6.08 -27.11 0.60
CA LEU A 49 -6.95 -26.58 1.66
C LEU A 49 -7.41 -25.15 1.31
N THR A 50 -6.51 -24.34 0.75
CA THR A 50 -6.84 -23.03 0.17
C THR A 50 -7.86 -23.20 -0.95
N GLU A 51 -7.65 -24.14 -1.88
CA GLU A 51 -8.60 -24.46 -2.94
C GLU A 51 -9.96 -24.92 -2.39
N CYS A 52 -9.99 -25.79 -1.37
CA CYS A 52 -11.23 -26.22 -0.72
C CYS A 52 -11.97 -25.07 0.00
N LEU A 53 -11.23 -24.14 0.60
CA LEU A 53 -11.77 -22.90 1.20
C LEU A 53 -12.29 -21.93 0.13
N THR A 54 -11.72 -21.94 -1.08
CA THR A 54 -12.17 -21.08 -2.19
C THR A 54 -13.47 -21.55 -2.84
N VAL A 55 -13.74 -22.86 -2.81
CA VAL A 55 -14.84 -23.48 -3.58
C VAL A 55 -16.10 -23.75 -2.75
N ASP A 56 -15.98 -24.00 -1.43
CA ASP A 56 -17.10 -24.45 -0.60
C ASP A 56 -17.17 -23.73 0.76
N PRO A 57 -18.24 -22.95 1.06
CA PRO A 57 -18.40 -22.26 2.35
C PRO A 57 -18.56 -23.22 3.54
N LEU A 58 -18.91 -24.48 3.31
CA LEU A 58 -19.00 -25.50 4.36
C LEU A 58 -17.63 -25.97 4.86
N SER A 59 -16.55 -25.82 4.07
CA SER A 59 -15.20 -26.14 4.56
C SER A 59 -14.73 -25.16 5.62
N ALA A 60 -15.15 -23.88 5.52
CA ALA A 60 -14.87 -22.86 6.53
C ALA A 60 -15.59 -23.14 7.86
N SER A 61 -16.81 -23.70 7.84
CA SER A 61 -17.52 -24.05 9.07
C SER A 61 -16.90 -25.26 9.78
N VAL A 62 -16.39 -26.25 9.03
CA VAL A 62 -15.67 -27.39 9.61
C VAL A 62 -14.32 -26.94 10.15
N TRP A 63 -13.61 -26.04 9.45
CA TRP A 63 -12.36 -25.47 9.96
C TRP A 63 -12.58 -24.73 11.28
N ARG A 64 -13.64 -23.93 11.42
CA ARG A 64 -14.02 -23.28 12.70
C ARG A 64 -14.21 -24.27 13.86
N GLN A 65 -14.73 -25.48 13.58
CA GLN A 65 -14.97 -26.50 14.61
C GLN A 65 -13.68 -27.25 15.01
N LEU A 66 -12.75 -27.45 14.08
CA LEU A 66 -11.46 -28.11 14.33
C LEU A 66 -10.38 -27.15 14.83
N TYR A 67 -10.53 -25.84 14.59
CA TYR A 67 -9.57 -24.81 14.97
C TYR A 67 -9.15 -24.86 16.45
N PRO A 68 -10.06 -24.96 17.44
CA PRO A 68 -9.66 -25.01 18.86
C PRO A 68 -8.87 -26.27 19.22
N LYS A 69 -8.98 -27.35 18.42
CA LYS A 69 -8.31 -28.63 18.65
C LYS A 69 -6.92 -28.71 18.00
N HIS A 70 -6.65 -27.86 17.01
CA HIS A 70 -5.46 -27.91 16.16
C HIS A 70 -4.85 -26.50 15.97
N LEU A 71 -4.62 -25.79 17.08
CA LEU A 71 -4.15 -24.40 17.07
C LEU A 71 -2.76 -24.24 16.45
N SER A 72 -1.82 -25.13 16.79
CA SER A 72 -0.44 -25.11 16.28
C SER A 72 -0.35 -25.40 14.78
N GLN A 73 -1.24 -26.24 14.24
CA GLN A 73 -1.32 -26.51 12.81
C GLN A 73 -2.03 -25.36 12.07
N SER A 74 -3.01 -24.75 12.72
CA SER A 74 -3.74 -23.60 12.16
C SER A 74 -2.86 -22.36 12.10
N SER A 75 -1.98 -22.11 13.07
CA SER A 75 -1.07 -20.95 13.05
C SER A 75 -0.14 -20.96 11.83
N LEU A 76 0.45 -22.12 11.51
CA LEU A 76 1.29 -22.29 10.32
C LEU A 76 0.53 -22.05 9.02
N LEU A 77 -0.74 -22.48 8.96
CA LEU A 77 -1.61 -22.24 7.82
C LEU A 77 -1.92 -20.74 7.67
N LEU A 78 -2.23 -20.05 8.77
CA LEU A 78 -2.47 -18.60 8.74
C LEU A 78 -1.22 -17.81 8.34
N GLU A 79 -0.04 -18.25 8.76
CA GLU A 79 1.23 -17.60 8.41
C GLU A 79 1.53 -17.74 6.90
N HIS A 80 1.29 -18.92 6.32
CA HIS A 80 1.41 -19.11 4.88
C HIS A 80 0.37 -18.31 4.08
N LEU A 81 -0.88 -18.25 4.56
CA LEU A 81 -1.91 -17.40 3.97
C LEU A 81 -1.51 -15.92 4.03
N LEU A 82 -0.83 -15.48 5.09
CA LEU A 82 -0.33 -14.11 5.22
C LEU A 82 0.77 -13.81 4.19
N GLY A 83 1.70 -14.75 3.98
CA GLY A 83 2.75 -14.60 2.96
C GLY A 83 2.26 -14.65 1.51
N SER A 84 1.16 -15.36 1.25
CA SER A 84 0.57 -15.53 -0.09
C SER A 84 -0.65 -14.66 -0.36
N TRP A 85 -1.04 -13.78 0.58
CA TRP A 85 -2.30 -13.04 0.55
C TRP A 85 -2.54 -12.25 -0.75
N GLU A 86 -1.51 -11.57 -1.26
CA GLU A 86 -1.57 -10.78 -2.51
C GLU A 86 -1.78 -11.64 -3.77
N GLN A 87 -1.43 -12.93 -3.72
CA GLN A 87 -1.59 -13.87 -4.84
C GLN A 87 -2.98 -14.51 -4.85
N ILE A 88 -3.75 -14.39 -3.76
CA ILE A 88 -5.09 -14.96 -3.62
C ILE A 88 -6.12 -14.06 -4.34
N PRO A 89 -7.02 -14.62 -5.18
CA PRO A 89 -8.03 -13.83 -5.87
C PRO A 89 -9.00 -13.09 -4.91
N LYS A 90 -9.34 -11.84 -5.22
CA LYS A 90 -10.16 -10.93 -4.35
C LYS A 90 -11.50 -11.52 -3.89
N LYS A 91 -12.14 -12.36 -4.72
CA LYS A 91 -13.40 -13.03 -4.37
C LYS A 91 -13.23 -13.96 -3.17
N VAL A 92 -12.08 -14.62 -3.08
CA VAL A 92 -11.71 -15.56 -2.03
C VAL A 92 -11.25 -14.82 -0.79
N GLN A 93 -10.46 -13.74 -0.96
CA GLN A 93 -10.05 -12.87 0.15
C GLN A 93 -11.24 -12.40 1.01
N LYS A 94 -12.38 -12.07 0.38
CA LYS A 94 -13.60 -11.67 1.09
C LYS A 94 -14.21 -12.79 1.95
N SER A 95 -14.31 -14.01 1.42
CA SER A 95 -14.79 -15.19 2.16
C SER A 95 -13.83 -15.56 3.31
N LEU A 96 -12.54 -15.48 3.02
CA LEU A 96 -11.48 -15.77 3.99
C LEU A 96 -11.46 -14.72 5.11
N GLN A 97 -11.74 -13.45 4.81
CA GLN A 97 -11.87 -12.38 5.81
C GLN A 97 -12.96 -12.67 6.84
N GLU A 98 -14.16 -13.07 6.41
CA GLU A 98 -15.26 -13.45 7.33
C GLU A 98 -14.87 -14.64 8.23
N THR A 99 -14.09 -15.57 7.66
CA THR A 99 -13.57 -16.72 8.40
C THR A 99 -12.49 -16.28 9.41
N ILE A 100 -11.53 -15.45 9.01
CA ILE A 100 -10.49 -14.92 9.90
C ILE A 100 -11.09 -14.09 11.04
N GLN A 101 -12.14 -13.29 10.79
CA GLN A 101 -12.85 -12.55 11.84
C GLN A 101 -13.46 -13.49 12.89
N SER A 102 -14.07 -14.59 12.46
CA SER A 102 -14.62 -15.59 13.40
C SER A 102 -13.54 -16.33 14.18
N LEU A 103 -12.39 -16.60 13.58
CA LEU A 103 -11.24 -17.22 14.26
C LEU A 103 -10.65 -16.27 15.29
N LYS A 104 -10.57 -14.97 14.99
CA LYS A 104 -10.17 -13.93 15.94
C LYS A 104 -11.07 -13.90 17.17
N LEU A 105 -12.40 -13.94 16.98
CA LEU A 105 -13.34 -14.00 18.11
C LEU A 105 -13.15 -15.28 18.93
N THR A 106 -12.87 -16.39 18.26
CA THR A 106 -12.57 -17.67 18.92
C THR A 106 -11.27 -17.60 19.73
N ASN A 107 -10.22 -16.97 19.20
CA ASN A 107 -8.97 -16.74 19.94
C ASN A 107 -9.17 -15.86 21.16
N GLN A 108 -9.94 -14.78 21.04
CA GLN A 108 -10.26 -13.90 22.16
C GLN A 108 -11.00 -14.64 23.27
N GLU A 109 -11.94 -15.52 22.91
CA GLU A 109 -12.67 -16.35 23.86
C GLU A 109 -11.76 -17.39 24.53
N LEU A 110 -10.84 -18.01 23.78
CA LEU A 110 -9.85 -18.95 24.31
C LEU A 110 -8.82 -18.28 25.24
N LEU A 111 -8.40 -17.06 24.92
CA LEU A 111 -7.53 -16.24 25.78
C LEU A 111 -8.24 -15.86 27.08
N ARG A 112 -9.52 -15.47 27.01
CA ARG A 112 -10.33 -15.11 28.18
C ARG A 112 -10.56 -16.29 29.12
N LYS A 113 -10.63 -17.51 28.58
CA LYS A 113 -10.79 -18.77 29.33
C LYS A 113 -9.49 -19.29 29.95
N GLY A 114 -8.33 -18.69 29.66
CA GLY A 114 -7.05 -19.13 30.22
C GLY A 114 -6.70 -20.58 29.90
N SER A 115 -6.94 -21.02 28.66
CA SER A 115 -6.62 -22.37 28.20
C SER A 115 -5.10 -22.62 28.22
N GLY A 116 -4.66 -23.83 28.60
CA GLY A 116 -3.25 -24.22 28.73
C GLY A 116 -2.35 -24.09 27.49
N HIS A 117 -2.90 -23.66 26.34
CA HIS A 117 -2.18 -23.41 25.08
C HIS A 117 -2.03 -21.92 24.77
N ASN A 118 -1.78 -21.09 25.78
CA ASN A 118 -1.74 -19.62 25.65
C ASN A 118 -0.77 -19.14 24.54
N GLN A 119 0.39 -19.78 24.37
CA GLN A 119 1.37 -19.41 23.35
C GLN A 119 0.82 -19.58 21.92
N ASP A 120 0.19 -20.72 21.63
CA ASP A 120 -0.33 -21.03 20.30
C ASP A 120 -1.53 -20.14 19.96
N VAL A 121 -2.38 -19.85 20.95
CA VAL A 121 -3.52 -18.93 20.77
C VAL A 121 -3.03 -17.51 20.48
N VAL A 122 -1.98 -17.04 21.16
CA VAL A 122 -1.38 -15.72 20.91
C VAL A 122 -0.77 -15.64 19.51
N THR A 123 -0.02 -16.67 19.09
CA THR A 123 0.57 -16.74 17.74
C THR A 123 -0.52 -16.72 16.66
N CYS A 124 -1.59 -17.49 16.87
CA CYS A 124 -2.77 -17.50 16.00
C CYS A 124 -3.48 -16.13 15.95
N ASP A 125 -3.67 -15.47 17.09
CA ASP A 125 -4.30 -14.14 17.15
C ASP A 125 -3.46 -13.07 16.43
N MET A 126 -2.13 -13.12 16.56
CA MET A 126 -1.22 -12.25 15.81
C MET A 126 -1.33 -12.48 14.30
N ALA A 127 -1.34 -13.74 13.84
CA ALA A 127 -1.49 -14.06 12.43
C ALA A 127 -2.85 -13.61 11.87
N CYS A 128 -3.95 -13.79 12.62
CA CYS A 128 -5.27 -13.26 12.27
C CYS A 128 -5.27 -11.73 12.14
N LYS A 129 -4.61 -11.01 13.06
CA LYS A 129 -4.51 -9.55 13.04
C LYS A 129 -3.69 -9.06 11.85
N GLY A 130 -2.57 -9.71 11.54
CA GLY A 130 -1.75 -9.39 10.37
C GLY A 130 -2.53 -9.55 9.07
N LEU A 131 -3.27 -10.65 8.92
CA LEU A 131 -4.13 -10.88 7.76
C LEU A 131 -5.20 -9.78 7.63
N LEU A 132 -5.89 -9.46 8.72
CA LEU A 132 -6.90 -8.40 8.74
C LEU A 132 -6.35 -7.01 8.40
N GLN A 133 -5.10 -6.72 8.77
CA GLN A 133 -4.43 -5.47 8.40
C GLN A 133 -4.14 -5.41 6.90
N GLN A 134 -3.68 -6.50 6.30
CA GLN A 134 -3.51 -6.56 4.84
C GLN A 134 -4.84 -6.43 4.09
N VAL A 135 -5.92 -7.07 4.58
CA VAL A 135 -7.24 -6.97 3.94
C VAL A 135 -7.80 -5.55 3.99
N GLN A 136 -7.52 -4.80 5.05
CA GLN A 136 -8.01 -3.43 5.20
C GLN A 136 -7.32 -2.41 4.29
N GLY A 137 -6.27 -2.82 3.56
CA GLY A 137 -5.53 -1.98 2.63
C GLY A 137 -4.87 -0.77 3.30
N PRO A 138 -4.20 0.10 2.53
CA PRO A 138 -3.77 1.39 3.04
C PRO A 138 -5.02 2.17 3.42
N ARG A 139 -5.33 2.23 4.72
CA ARG A 139 -6.40 3.08 5.23
C ARG A 139 -6.17 4.48 4.68
N LEU A 140 -7.13 4.98 3.89
CA LEU A 140 -7.15 6.37 3.45
C LEU A 140 -6.78 7.23 4.65
N PRO A 141 -5.74 8.08 4.56
CA PRO A 141 -5.19 8.75 5.70
C PRO A 141 -6.11 9.92 6.05
N TRP A 142 -7.31 9.62 6.54
CA TRP A 142 -8.32 10.59 6.97
C TRP A 142 -7.73 11.59 7.95
N THR A 143 -6.76 11.16 8.77
CA THR A 143 -5.99 12.04 9.65
C THR A 143 -5.13 13.04 8.88
N ARG A 144 -4.48 12.64 7.77
CA ARG A 144 -3.72 13.56 6.91
C ARG A 144 -4.65 14.49 6.14
N LEU A 145 -5.79 13.99 5.66
CA LEU A 145 -6.79 14.81 4.97
C LEU A 145 -7.41 15.85 5.92
N LEU A 146 -7.74 15.44 7.15
CA LEU A 146 -8.23 16.31 8.22
C LEU A 146 -7.18 17.35 8.61
N LEU A 147 -5.90 16.95 8.72
CA LEU A 147 -4.80 17.85 9.01
C LEU A 147 -4.61 18.87 7.87
N LEU A 148 -4.65 18.45 6.62
CA LEU A 148 -4.58 19.34 5.45
C LEU A 148 -5.75 20.33 5.44
N LEU A 149 -6.96 19.86 5.74
CA LEU A 149 -8.13 20.72 5.87
C LEU A 149 -7.94 21.76 6.98
N LEU A 150 -7.46 21.35 8.15
CA LEU A 150 -7.17 22.24 9.28
C LEU A 150 -6.11 23.30 8.91
N VAL A 151 -5.03 22.89 8.26
CA VAL A 151 -3.97 23.81 7.81
C VAL A 151 -4.54 24.81 6.80
N PHE A 152 -5.38 24.34 5.87
CA PHE A 152 -6.03 25.21 4.88
C PHE A 152 -6.99 26.21 5.53
N THR A 153 -7.82 25.77 6.50
CA THR A 153 -8.74 26.68 7.20
C THR A 153 -7.98 27.75 7.98
N VAL A 154 -6.91 27.39 8.69
CA VAL A 154 -6.07 28.35 9.43
C VAL A 154 -5.35 29.30 8.48
N ALA A 155 -4.78 28.81 7.38
CA ALA A 155 -4.10 29.63 6.38
C ALA A 155 -5.06 30.61 5.70
N PHE A 156 -6.28 30.16 5.36
CA PHE A 156 -7.33 31.01 4.81
C PHE A 156 -7.76 32.09 5.82
N LEU A 157 -7.91 31.74 7.09
CA LEU A 157 -8.21 32.69 8.17
C LEU A 157 -7.12 33.75 8.32
N CYS A 158 -5.86 33.33 8.36
CA CYS A 158 -4.71 34.22 8.45
C CYS A 158 -4.62 35.14 7.22
N HIS A 159 -4.91 34.61 6.03
CA HIS A 159 -4.95 35.40 4.81
C HIS A 159 -6.08 36.45 4.87
N ASP A 160 -7.31 36.05 5.19
CA ASP A 160 -8.50 36.92 5.29
C ASP A 160 -8.26 38.08 6.28
N LEU A 161 -7.68 37.78 7.44
CA LEU A 161 -7.30 38.77 8.46
C LEU A 161 -6.16 39.70 8.01
N ARG A 162 -5.22 39.21 7.18
CA ARG A 162 -4.11 40.03 6.67
C ARG A 162 -4.54 40.92 5.51
N SER A 163 -5.46 40.46 4.66
CA SER A 163 -5.99 41.22 3.53
C SER A 163 -6.99 42.30 3.94
N HIS A 164 -7.65 42.16 5.10
CA HIS A 164 -8.56 43.16 5.63
C HIS A 164 -7.96 43.84 6.87
N SER A 165 -7.67 45.14 6.78
CA SER A 165 -7.07 45.96 7.86
C SER A 165 -7.97 46.14 9.10
N SER A 166 -9.18 45.61 9.10
CA SER A 166 -10.12 45.68 10.22
C SER A 166 -10.79 44.34 10.48
N PHE A 167 -10.74 43.90 11.75
CA PHE A 167 -11.41 42.68 12.24
C PHE A 167 -12.93 42.72 12.05
N GLN A 168 -13.54 43.90 11.89
CA GLN A 168 -14.96 44.03 11.58
C GLN A 168 -15.29 43.81 10.10
N ALA A 169 -14.32 43.98 9.19
CA ALA A 169 -14.52 43.85 7.76
C ALA A 169 -14.30 42.41 7.24
N SER A 170 -13.56 41.58 7.98
CA SER A 170 -13.27 40.20 7.59
C SER A 170 -14.50 39.28 7.67
N LEU A 171 -14.54 38.27 6.80
CA LEU A 171 -15.60 37.24 6.82
C LEU A 171 -15.56 36.45 8.13
N THR A 172 -14.35 36.18 8.61
CA THR A 172 -14.11 35.50 9.89
C THR A 172 -14.68 36.29 11.07
N GLY A 173 -14.44 37.61 11.13
CA GLY A 173 -14.92 38.46 12.22
C GLY A 173 -16.45 38.58 12.26
N ARG A 174 -17.10 38.60 11.09
CA ARG A 174 -18.57 38.57 10.99
C ARG A 174 -19.15 37.24 11.45
N LEU A 175 -18.56 36.11 11.06
CA LEU A 175 -19.00 34.78 11.47
C LEU A 175 -18.77 34.51 12.97
N LEU A 176 -17.66 34.99 13.54
CA LEU A 176 -17.39 34.90 14.98
C LEU A 176 -18.34 35.78 15.81
N ARG A 177 -18.80 36.91 15.25
CA ARG A 177 -19.77 37.78 15.89
C ARG A 177 -21.18 37.21 15.83
N SER A 178 -21.58 36.66 14.68
CA SER A 178 -22.91 36.05 14.52
C SER A 178 -23.10 34.77 15.34
N SER A 179 -22.00 34.09 15.70
CA SER A 179 -22.01 32.89 16.55
C SER A 179 -21.97 33.18 18.06
N GLY A 180 -21.87 34.45 18.48
CA GLY A 180 -21.82 34.83 19.90
C GLY A 180 -20.56 34.36 20.65
N PHE A 181 -19.60 33.75 19.94
CA PHE A 181 -18.37 33.19 20.52
C PHE A 181 -17.28 34.24 20.76
N LEU A 182 -17.44 35.44 20.19
CA LEU A 182 -16.50 36.56 20.32
C LEU A 182 -16.12 36.91 21.78
N PRO A 183 -17.07 37.11 22.72
CA PRO A 183 -16.72 37.43 24.11
C PRO A 183 -16.02 36.28 24.84
N ALA A 184 -16.40 35.03 24.57
CA ALA A 184 -15.76 33.85 25.16
C ALA A 184 -14.32 33.66 24.65
N SER A 185 -14.10 33.86 23.35
CA SER A 185 -12.78 33.83 22.72
C SER A 185 -11.87 34.92 23.26
N GLN A 186 -12.36 36.16 23.41
CA GLN A 186 -11.59 37.26 23.99
C GLN A 186 -11.18 36.97 25.44
N GLN A 187 -12.08 36.41 26.24
CA GLN A 187 -11.76 36.02 27.62
C GLN A 187 -10.72 34.88 27.67
N ALA A 188 -10.83 33.90 26.79
CA ALA A 188 -9.86 32.81 26.67
C ALA A 188 -8.48 33.33 26.22
N CYS A 189 -8.45 34.22 25.21
CA CYS A 189 -7.22 34.86 24.74
C CYS A 189 -6.58 35.73 25.83
N ALA A 190 -7.36 36.48 26.60
CA ALA A 190 -6.84 37.28 27.71
C ALA A 190 -6.21 36.39 28.80
N LYS A 191 -6.86 35.26 29.12
CA LYS A 191 -6.30 34.27 30.06
C LYS A 191 -5.02 33.64 29.51
N LEU A 192 -5.04 33.17 28.25
CA LEU A 192 -3.86 32.59 27.61
C LEU A 192 -2.69 33.57 27.54
N TYR A 193 -2.96 34.84 27.23
CA TYR A 193 -1.96 35.90 27.24
C TYR A 193 -1.38 36.08 28.64
N SER A 194 -2.22 36.18 29.67
CA SER A 194 -1.74 36.30 31.06
C SER A 194 -0.89 35.11 31.53
N TYR A 195 -1.29 33.88 31.18
CA TYR A 195 -0.50 32.68 31.47
C TYR A 195 0.79 32.63 30.67
N SER A 196 0.79 33.09 29.42
CA SER A 196 2.03 33.17 28.63
C SER A 196 3.00 34.18 29.23
N LEU A 197 2.52 35.34 29.66
CA LEU A 197 3.35 36.38 30.26
C LEU A 197 3.96 35.90 31.58
N GLN A 198 3.17 35.20 32.40
CA GLN A 198 3.64 34.58 33.64
C GLN A 198 4.62 33.42 33.37
N GLY A 199 4.39 32.66 32.29
CA GLY A 199 5.32 31.64 31.83
C GLY A 199 6.65 32.25 31.37
N TYR A 200 6.62 33.37 30.65
CA TYR A 200 7.82 34.11 30.25
C TYR A 200 8.59 34.67 31.43
N SER A 201 7.92 35.29 32.42
CA SER A 201 8.59 35.79 33.62
C SER A 201 9.22 34.66 34.44
N TRP A 202 8.52 33.53 34.59
CA TRP A 202 9.08 32.33 35.21
C TRP A 202 10.27 31.78 34.43
N LEU A 203 10.19 31.78 33.09
CA LEU A 203 11.28 31.34 32.24
C LEU A 203 12.48 32.27 32.43
N GLU A 204 12.29 33.59 32.47
CA GLU A 204 13.35 34.59 32.66
C GLU A 204 14.05 34.43 34.02
N GLU A 205 13.32 34.09 35.08
CA GLU A 205 13.88 33.76 36.39
C GLU A 205 14.62 32.41 36.42
N THR A 206 14.13 31.43 35.65
CA THR A 206 14.65 30.06 35.63
C THR A 206 15.82 29.89 34.64
N LEU A 207 15.84 30.64 33.54
CA LEU A 207 16.84 30.59 32.47
C LEU A 207 18.28 30.83 32.94
N PRO A 208 18.60 31.78 33.85
CA PRO A 208 19.98 31.95 34.32
C PRO A 208 20.46 30.80 35.21
N LEU A 209 19.55 30.16 35.97
CA LEU A 209 19.88 29.04 36.87
C LEU A 209 20.19 27.76 36.09
N TRP A 210 19.45 27.46 35.03
CA TRP A 210 19.68 26.29 34.19
C TRP A 210 20.61 26.57 33.02
N GLY A 211 20.77 27.82 32.61
CA GLY A 211 21.55 28.21 31.44
C GLY A 211 23.02 27.84 31.57
N SER A 212 23.62 28.01 32.75
CA SER A 212 25.01 27.60 33.01
C SER A 212 25.17 26.07 32.93
N HIS A 213 24.24 25.32 33.51
CA HIS A 213 24.28 23.85 33.53
C HIS A 213 23.99 23.25 32.14
N LEU A 214 22.97 23.74 31.44
CA LEU A 214 22.66 23.34 30.06
C LEU A 214 23.81 23.70 29.12
N LEU A 215 24.42 24.89 29.24
CA LEU A 215 25.58 25.23 28.42
C LEU A 215 26.76 24.28 28.64
N THR A 216 26.99 23.82 29.87
CA THR A 216 28.05 22.82 30.13
C THR A 216 27.75 21.44 29.56
N VAL A 217 26.49 21.01 29.54
CA VAL A 217 26.08 19.69 29.04
C VAL A 217 25.86 19.66 27.53
N VAL A 218 25.34 20.75 26.95
CA VAL A 218 24.97 20.86 25.53
C VAL A 218 26.16 21.24 24.65
N ARG A 219 27.15 21.97 25.18
CA ARG A 219 28.34 22.35 24.40
C ARG A 219 29.09 21.17 23.78
N PRO A 220 29.42 20.07 24.51
CA PRO A 220 30.13 18.95 23.90
C PRO A 220 29.29 18.19 22.87
N SER A 221 27.98 18.03 23.07
CA SER A 221 27.09 17.37 22.11
C SER A 221 26.89 18.22 20.84
N TRP A 222 26.81 19.54 20.99
CA TRP A 222 26.75 20.48 19.86
C TRP A 222 28.02 20.46 19.03
N GLN A 223 29.20 20.46 19.67
CA GLN A 223 30.48 20.38 18.96
C GLN A 223 30.63 19.07 18.19
N LEU A 224 30.19 17.96 18.78
CA LEU A 224 30.19 16.66 18.12
C LEU A 224 29.23 16.61 16.91
N ALA A 225 28.01 17.13 17.08
CA ALA A 225 27.04 17.22 15.99
C ALA A 225 27.56 18.10 14.85
N TRP A 226 28.15 19.26 15.19
CA TRP A 226 28.75 20.18 14.23
C TRP A 226 29.90 19.55 13.44
N ALA A 227 30.77 18.80 14.11
CA ALA A 227 31.86 18.07 13.45
C ALA A 227 31.33 16.99 12.49
N HIS A 228 30.31 16.23 12.91
CA HIS A 228 29.66 15.24 12.04
C HIS A 228 28.99 15.87 10.83
N THR A 229 28.24 16.96 11.01
CA THR A 229 27.58 17.67 9.91
C THR A 229 28.60 18.20 8.90
N ASN A 230 29.70 18.82 9.37
CA ASN A 230 30.74 19.32 8.47
C ASN A 230 31.42 18.19 7.69
N ALA A 231 31.73 17.06 8.33
CA ALA A 231 32.30 15.90 7.65
C ALA A 231 31.35 15.33 6.58
N THR A 232 30.06 15.21 6.89
CA THR A 232 29.06 14.74 5.92
C THR A 232 28.85 15.73 4.77
N VAL A 233 28.84 17.04 5.04
CA VAL A 233 28.72 18.08 4.01
C VAL A 233 29.93 18.08 3.08
N SER A 234 31.16 17.95 3.61
CA SER A 234 32.36 17.84 2.79
C SER A 234 32.37 16.57 1.93
N PHE A 235 31.94 15.43 2.46
CA PHE A 235 31.82 14.19 1.70
C PHE A 235 30.76 14.30 0.59
N LEU A 236 29.58 14.84 0.93
CA LEU A 236 28.49 15.02 -0.02
C LEU A 236 28.84 16.04 -1.11
N SER A 237 29.54 17.12 -0.76
CA SER A 237 30.06 18.11 -1.72
C SER A 237 31.05 17.48 -2.69
N ALA A 238 31.99 16.66 -2.20
CA ALA A 238 32.95 15.95 -3.05
C ALA A 238 32.23 14.97 -4.01
N HIS A 239 31.23 14.24 -3.51
CA HIS A 239 30.42 13.32 -4.34
C HIS A 239 29.58 14.09 -5.37
N CYS A 240 28.93 15.19 -4.99
CA CYS A 240 28.16 16.02 -5.91
C CYS A 240 29.05 16.65 -6.99
N ALA A 241 30.26 17.09 -6.65
CA ALA A 241 31.21 17.64 -7.62
C ALA A 241 31.62 16.60 -8.66
N SER A 242 31.91 15.35 -8.25
CA SER A 242 32.25 14.28 -9.19
C SER A 242 31.07 13.87 -10.07
N TYR A 243 29.85 13.83 -9.53
CA TYR A 243 28.65 13.51 -10.32
C TYR A 243 28.28 14.62 -11.30
N LEU A 244 28.42 15.89 -10.92
CA LEU A 244 28.17 17.02 -11.81
C LEU A 244 29.20 17.08 -12.94
N ALA A 245 30.47 16.79 -12.68
CA ALA A 245 31.50 16.68 -13.72
C ALA A 245 31.17 15.54 -14.71
N TRP A 246 30.88 14.34 -14.21
CA TRP A 246 30.49 13.20 -15.05
C TRP A 246 29.21 13.47 -15.88
N PHE A 247 28.23 14.15 -15.28
CA PHE A 247 26.99 14.50 -15.96
C PHE A 247 27.24 15.54 -17.07
N GLY A 248 28.10 16.54 -16.82
CA GLY A 248 28.53 17.50 -17.83
C GLY A 248 29.21 16.84 -19.02
N ASP A 249 30.14 15.92 -18.76
CA ASP A 249 30.85 15.16 -19.81
C ASP A 249 29.90 14.25 -20.60
N SER A 250 28.94 13.63 -19.92
CA SER A 250 27.91 12.81 -20.57
C SER A 250 26.96 13.64 -21.43
N LEU A 251 26.55 14.81 -20.96
CA LEU A 251 25.67 15.71 -21.69
C LEU A 251 26.34 16.23 -22.97
N THR A 252 27.62 16.60 -22.90
CA THR A 252 28.39 17.07 -24.05
C THR A 252 28.65 15.95 -25.08
N SER A 253 28.88 14.73 -24.61
CA SER A 253 28.98 13.55 -25.50
C SER A 253 27.65 13.26 -26.20
N LEU A 254 26.53 13.32 -25.47
CA LEU A 254 25.21 13.12 -26.05
C LEU A 254 24.83 14.24 -27.01
N SER A 255 25.17 15.50 -26.72
CA SER A 255 24.90 16.62 -27.63
C SER A 255 25.67 16.47 -28.95
N GLN A 256 26.93 16.03 -28.91
CA GLN A 256 27.70 15.74 -30.13
C GLN A 256 27.07 14.60 -30.94
N ARG A 257 26.67 13.50 -30.29
CA ARG A 257 26.01 12.37 -30.97
C ARG A 257 24.67 12.76 -31.58
N LEU A 258 23.88 13.56 -30.85
CA LEU A 258 22.61 14.10 -31.36
C LEU A 258 22.86 14.95 -32.59
N GLN A 259 23.83 15.85 -32.57
CA GLN A 259 24.11 16.72 -33.71
C GLN A 259 24.55 15.94 -34.97
N ILE A 260 25.22 14.81 -34.81
CA ILE A 260 25.63 13.93 -35.93
C ILE A 260 24.46 13.10 -36.46
N GLN A 261 23.60 12.58 -35.59
CA GLN A 261 22.52 11.64 -35.96
C GLN A 261 21.22 12.35 -36.37
N LEU A 262 21.01 13.61 -35.95
CA LEU A 262 19.80 14.38 -36.24
C LEU A 262 19.47 14.52 -37.75
N PRO A 263 20.42 14.84 -38.66
CA PRO A 263 20.08 14.99 -40.07
C PRO A 263 19.62 13.68 -40.72
N ASP A 264 20.14 12.53 -40.27
CA ASP A 264 19.74 11.23 -40.81
C ASP A 264 18.32 10.85 -40.39
N PHE A 265 17.97 11.00 -39.10
CA PHE A 265 16.61 10.74 -38.62
C PHE A 265 15.57 11.66 -39.26
N VAL A 266 15.88 12.96 -39.41
CA VAL A 266 14.97 13.92 -40.05
C VAL A 266 14.76 13.57 -41.53
N ASN A 267 15.82 13.21 -42.25
CA ASN A 267 15.72 12.78 -43.65
C ASN A 267 14.91 11.48 -43.80
N GLN A 268 15.06 10.54 -42.87
CA GLN A 268 14.32 9.28 -42.90
C GLN A 268 12.83 9.50 -42.61
N LEU A 269 12.50 10.33 -41.62
CA LEU A 269 11.12 10.71 -41.31
C LEU A 269 10.46 11.42 -42.50
N PHE A 270 11.19 12.33 -43.16
CA PHE A 270 10.69 13.04 -44.33
C PHE A 270 10.40 12.10 -45.51
N ARG A 271 11.23 11.06 -45.71
CA ARG A 271 10.94 10.01 -46.71
C ARG A 271 9.66 9.25 -46.38
N TYR A 272 9.49 8.80 -45.13
CA TYR A 272 8.26 8.08 -44.74
C TYR A 272 7.01 8.95 -44.88
N LEU A 273 7.11 10.24 -44.51
CA LEU A 273 6.00 11.17 -44.60
C LEU A 273 5.59 11.46 -46.06
N ARG A 274 6.54 11.37 -47.00
CA ARG A 274 6.31 11.51 -48.44
C ARG A 274 5.64 10.27 -49.07
N GLU A 275 5.93 9.07 -48.58
CA GLU A 275 5.36 7.81 -49.13
C GLU A 275 3.92 7.55 -48.65
N LEU A 276 3.52 8.08 -47.49
CA LEU A 276 2.17 7.98 -46.93
C LEU A 276 1.04 8.46 -47.87
N PRO A 277 1.11 9.65 -48.51
CA PRO A 277 0.06 10.11 -49.42
C PRO A 277 -0.06 9.27 -50.69
N LEU A 278 1.03 8.69 -51.19
CA LEU A 278 1.01 7.78 -52.34
C LEU A 278 0.28 6.48 -52.00
N LEU A 279 0.56 5.92 -50.82
CA LEU A 279 -0.14 4.74 -50.31
C LEU A 279 -1.62 5.00 -50.06
N PHE A 280 -1.98 6.19 -49.57
CA PHE A 280 -3.39 6.57 -49.38
C PHE A 280 -4.12 6.70 -50.71
N TYR A 281 -3.51 7.33 -51.71
CA TYR A 281 -4.08 7.46 -53.05
C TYR A 281 -4.32 6.08 -53.68
N GLN A 282 -3.33 5.19 -53.64
CA GLN A 282 -3.39 3.89 -54.30
C GLN A 282 -4.34 2.90 -53.60
N ASN A 283 -4.34 2.85 -52.27
CA ASN A 283 -5.11 1.84 -51.53
C ASN A 283 -6.51 2.27 -51.13
N VAL A 284 -6.79 3.57 -51.07
CA VAL A 284 -8.10 4.07 -50.62
C VAL A 284 -8.83 4.75 -51.76
N LEU A 285 -8.22 5.78 -52.36
CA LEU A 285 -8.92 6.64 -53.32
C LEU A 285 -9.28 5.90 -54.62
N LEU A 286 -8.33 5.13 -55.16
CA LEU A 286 -8.49 4.38 -56.40
C LEU A 286 -9.59 3.29 -56.33
N PRO A 287 -9.60 2.39 -55.33
CA PRO A 287 -10.65 1.38 -55.24
C PRO A 287 -12.02 1.98 -54.93
N LEU A 288 -12.11 3.06 -54.13
CA LEU A 288 -13.37 3.76 -53.89
C LEU A 288 -13.95 4.35 -55.18
N TRP A 289 -13.09 4.93 -56.02
CA TRP A 289 -13.47 5.45 -57.32
C TRP A 289 -14.00 4.35 -58.24
N HIS A 290 -13.32 3.21 -58.31
CA HIS A 290 -13.78 2.06 -59.07
C HIS A 290 -15.12 1.52 -58.57
N LEU A 291 -15.30 1.41 -57.24
CA LEU A 291 -16.56 0.95 -56.66
C LEU A 291 -17.74 1.87 -57.02
N LEU A 292 -17.49 3.18 -57.05
CA LEU A 292 -18.49 4.20 -57.35
C LEU A 292 -18.87 4.18 -58.84
N LEU A 293 -17.89 3.99 -59.73
CA LEU A 293 -18.13 3.77 -61.16
C LEU A 293 -18.94 2.49 -61.42
N GLU A 294 -18.63 1.41 -60.70
CA GLU A 294 -19.33 0.14 -60.86
C GLU A 294 -20.77 0.20 -60.34
N ALA A 295 -21.01 0.94 -59.25
CA ALA A 295 -22.35 1.23 -58.75
C ALA A 295 -23.17 2.09 -59.74
N LEU A 296 -22.54 3.09 -60.36
CA LEU A 296 -23.17 3.91 -61.41
C LEU A 296 -23.53 3.08 -62.64
N ALA A 297 -22.63 2.19 -63.08
CA ALA A 297 -22.91 1.29 -64.21
C ALA A 297 -24.10 0.36 -63.91
N ARG A 298 -24.13 -0.26 -62.72
CA ARG A 298 -25.26 -1.13 -62.31
C ARG A 298 -26.58 -0.37 -62.19
N ALA A 299 -26.55 0.87 -61.70
CA ALA A 299 -27.74 1.71 -61.62
C ALA A 299 -28.26 2.09 -63.02
N GLN A 300 -27.36 2.35 -63.97
CA GLN A 300 -27.71 2.64 -65.35
C GLN A 300 -28.33 1.42 -66.05
N GLU A 301 -27.82 0.21 -65.82
CA GLU A 301 -28.43 -1.04 -66.32
C GLU A 301 -29.84 -1.25 -65.72
N HIS A 302 -30.01 -1.06 -64.41
CA HIS A 302 -31.32 -1.16 -63.77
C HIS A 302 -32.34 -0.15 -64.30
N CYS A 303 -31.91 1.06 -64.65
CA CYS A 303 -32.79 2.05 -65.28
C CYS A 303 -33.11 1.76 -66.75
N HIS A 304 -32.32 0.91 -67.42
CA HIS A 304 -32.59 0.50 -68.80
C HIS A 304 -33.48 -0.76 -68.91
N GLU A 305 -33.54 -1.59 -67.87
CA GLU A 305 -34.41 -2.79 -67.83
C GLU A 305 -35.82 -2.54 -67.25
N ALA A 306 -36.08 -1.36 -66.66
CA ALA A 306 -37.38 -0.94 -66.12
C ALA A 306 -38.17 -0.08 -67.12
#